data_AF-A0A382GGP9-F1
#
_entry.id   AF-A0A382GGP9-F1
#
_cell.length_a   1.000
_cell.length_b   1.000
_cell.length_c   1.000
_cell.angle_alpha   90.00
_cell.angle_beta   90.00
_cell.angle_gamma   90.00
#
_symmetry.space_group_name_H-M   'P 1'
#
loop_
_entity.id
_entity.type
_entity.pdbx_description
1 polymer ?
#
loop_
_entity_poly.entity_id
_entity_poly.type
_entity_poly.pdbx_seq_one_letter_code
_entity_poly.pdbx_strand_id
1 'polypeptide(L)'
;VSLNDEEIYEAISEILPKLGAETSSTVLGAGSDDLEAGRNYLQTLVEEGWMLPTWPQKYGGRNSTPEEASQISRTLGLFEGADLYPYGVGLSLVGP
;
A
#
# COMPACT_ATOMS: atom_id res chain seq x y z
N VAL A 1 -17.07 -9.97 1.09
CA VAL A 1 -16.58 -11.19 0.42
C VAL A 1 -15.08 -11.12 0.55
N SER A 2 -14.44 -12.11 1.17
CA SER A 2 -12.98 -12.12 1.30
C SER A 2 -12.36 -12.58 -0.01
N LEU A 3 -11.35 -11.85 -0.48
CA LEU A 3 -10.64 -12.15 -1.72
C LEU A 3 -9.62 -13.26 -1.48
N ASN A 4 -9.39 -14.07 -2.52
CA ASN A 4 -8.30 -15.05 -2.51
C ASN A 4 -6.98 -14.43 -3.03
N ASP A 5 -5.85 -15.13 -2.86
CA ASP A 5 -4.53 -14.60 -3.23
C ASP A 5 -4.40 -14.22 -4.72
N GLU A 6 -5.08 -14.94 -5.63
CA GLU A 6 -5.07 -14.65 -7.07
C GLU A 6 -5.84 -13.35 -7.36
N GLU A 7 -7.04 -13.20 -6.79
CA GLU A 7 -7.84 -11.97 -6.94
C GLU A 7 -7.13 -10.73 -6.37
N ILE A 8 -6.44 -10.88 -5.23
CA ILE A 8 -5.64 -9.80 -4.62
C ILE A 8 -4.46 -9.45 -5.54
N TYR A 9 -3.80 -10.45 -6.12
CA TYR A 9 -2.69 -10.23 -7.05
C TYR A 9 -3.13 -9.52 -8.32
N GLU A 10 -4.21 -9.98 -8.95
CA GLU A 10 -4.74 -9.35 -10.17
C GLU A 10 -5.12 -7.89 -9.90
N ALA A 11 -5.90 -7.63 -8.85
CA ALA A 11 -6.34 -6.28 -8.51
C ALA A 11 -5.18 -5.32 -8.21
N ILE A 12 -4.14 -5.78 -7.51
CA ILE A 12 -2.96 -4.95 -7.22
C ILE A 12 -2.11 -4.75 -8.50
N SER A 13 -2.05 -5.74 -9.38
CA SER A 13 -1.28 -5.65 -10.63
C SER A 13 -1.84 -4.67 -11.65
N GLU A 14 -3.13 -4.35 -11.58
CA GLU A 14 -3.75 -3.34 -12.43
C GLU A 14 -3.39 -1.90 -11.99
N ILE A 15 -3.02 -1.72 -10.71
CA ILE A 15 -2.82 -0.40 -10.11
C ILE A 15 -1.36 -0.11 -9.76
N LEU A 16 -0.54 -1.13 -9.50
CA LEU A 16 0.88 -0.98 -9.20
C LEU A 16 1.75 -1.68 -10.26
N PRO A 17 2.83 -1.05 -10.71
CA PRO A 17 3.79 -1.71 -11.56
C PRO A 17 4.52 -2.82 -10.79
N LYS A 18 4.81 -3.93 -11.48
CA LYS A 18 5.58 -5.05 -10.91
C LYS A 18 6.98 -4.58 -10.59
N LEU A 19 7.53 -5.03 -9.46
CA LEU A 19 8.88 -4.68 -9.02
C LEU A 19 9.90 -4.99 -10.13
N GLY A 20 10.33 -3.95 -10.86
CA GLY A 20 11.33 -4.04 -11.91
C GLY A 20 12.74 -3.89 -11.34
N ALA A 21 13.74 -4.51 -11.98
CA ALA A 21 15.15 -4.45 -11.59
C ALA A 21 15.73 -3.01 -11.58
N GLU A 22 15.07 -2.07 -12.26
CA GLU A 22 15.49 -0.67 -12.43
C GLU A 22 14.66 0.31 -11.59
N THR A 23 14.00 -0.17 -10.54
CA THR A 23 13.23 0.73 -9.68
C THR A 23 14.14 1.27 -8.59
N SER A 24 14.59 2.51 -8.76
CA SER A 24 15.29 3.25 -7.71
C SER A 24 14.33 3.48 -6.55
N SER A 25 14.40 2.63 -5.53
CA SER A 25 13.74 2.87 -4.25
C SER A 25 14.31 4.16 -3.67
N THR A 26 13.61 5.27 -3.87
CA THR A 26 14.02 6.57 -3.36
C THR A 26 13.77 6.57 -1.86
N VAL A 27 14.85 6.39 -1.10
CA VAL A 27 14.86 6.61 0.36
C VAL A 27 14.83 8.11 0.61
N LEU A 28 13.74 8.59 1.21
CA LEU A 28 13.58 9.96 1.68
C LEU A 28 14.61 10.24 2.79
N GLY A 29 15.39 11.31 2.63
CA GLY A 29 16.52 11.65 3.50
C GLY A 29 17.92 11.28 2.95
N ALA A 30 18.00 10.59 1.81
CA ALA A 30 19.25 10.45 1.04
C ALA A 30 19.50 11.61 0.06
N GLY A 31 19.01 12.82 0.40
CA GLY A 31 19.05 14.00 -0.47
C GLY A 31 17.86 14.16 -1.42
N SER A 32 16.83 13.33 -1.27
CA SER A 32 15.52 13.47 -1.94
C SER A 32 14.45 13.74 -0.89
N ASP A 33 13.80 14.90 -0.98
CA ASP A 33 12.62 15.31 -0.21
C ASP A 33 11.32 15.08 -1.02
N ASP A 34 11.34 14.09 -1.93
CA ASP A 34 10.20 13.84 -2.81
C ASP A 34 9.05 13.15 -2.06
N LEU A 35 8.17 13.98 -1.49
CA LEU A 35 6.94 13.55 -0.85
C LEU A 35 5.84 13.16 -1.85
N GLU A 36 5.99 13.57 -3.11
CA GLU A 36 5.00 13.36 -4.17
C GLU A 36 4.91 11.89 -4.56
N ALA A 37 6.04 11.18 -4.63
CA ALA A 37 6.07 9.73 -4.88
C ALA A 37 5.25 8.94 -3.84
N GLY A 38 5.45 9.22 -2.55
CA GLY A 38 4.68 8.59 -1.47
C GLY A 38 3.19 8.95 -1.50
N ARG A 39 2.87 10.22 -1.82
CA ARG A 39 1.47 10.68 -1.95
C ARG A 39 0.75 10.01 -3.12
N ASN A 40 1.40 9.92 -4.28
CA ASN A 40 0.83 9.28 -5.46
C ASN A 40 0.60 7.79 -5.21
N TYR A 41 1.55 7.10 -4.59
CA TYR A 41 1.42 5.71 -4.18
C TYR A 41 0.20 5.49 -3.25
N LEU A 42 0.05 6.30 -2.21
CA LEU A 42 -1.10 6.21 -1.30
C LEU A 42 -2.42 6.53 -2.00
N GLN A 43 -2.44 7.51 -2.92
CA GLN A 43 -3.63 7.89 -3.67
C GLN A 43 -4.11 6.76 -4.60
N THR A 44 -3.20 5.98 -5.17
CA THR A 44 -3.54 4.80 -5.98
C THR A 44 -4.15 3.68 -5.15
N LEU A 45 -3.73 3.54 -3.89
CA LEU A 45 -4.16 2.45 -3.01
C LEU A 45 -5.39 2.76 -2.16
N VAL A 46 -5.80 4.02 -2.06
CA VAL A 46 -6.89 4.46 -1.16
C VAL A 46 -8.27 4.06 -1.65
N GLU A 47 -8.49 3.97 -2.97
CA GLU A 47 -9.82 3.72 -3.55
C GLU A 47 -10.41 2.40 -3.06
N GLU A 48 -9.56 1.38 -2.98
CA GLU A 48 -9.91 0.04 -2.53
C GLU A 48 -9.40 -0.25 -1.11
N GLY A 49 -8.74 0.71 -0.44
CA GLY A 49 -8.27 0.55 0.94
C GLY A 49 -7.14 -0.47 1.11
N TRP A 50 -6.34 -0.72 0.07
CA TRP A 50 -5.26 -1.72 0.08
C TRP A 50 -4.17 -1.43 1.12
N MET A 51 -3.92 -0.15 1.39
CA MET A 51 -2.91 0.27 2.39
C MET A 51 -3.43 0.12 3.83
N LEU A 52 -4.74 0.11 4.03
CA LEU A 52 -5.40 0.08 5.34
C LEU A 52 -6.46 -1.04 5.38
N PRO A 53 -6.06 -2.30 5.12
CA PRO A 53 -7.02 -3.38 4.86
C PRO A 53 -7.96 -3.62 6.04
N THR A 54 -7.50 -3.49 7.28
CA THR A 54 -8.31 -3.71 8.49
C THR A 54 -9.18 -2.54 8.90
N TRP A 55 -8.97 -1.34 8.34
CA TRP A 55 -9.75 -0.17 8.75
C TRP A 55 -11.19 -0.23 8.20
N PRO A 56 -12.14 0.45 8.86
CA PRO A 56 -13.47 0.62 8.30
C PRO A 56 -13.46 1.33 6.95
N GLN A 57 -14.27 0.86 5.99
CA GLN A 57 -14.41 1.47 4.67
C GLN A 57 -14.82 2.95 4.71
N LYS A 58 -15.59 3.37 5.73
CA LYS A 58 -15.93 4.78 5.97
C LYS A 58 -14.72 5.69 6.24
N TYR A 59 -13.55 5.10 6.54
CA TYR A 59 -12.29 5.81 6.77
C TYR A 59 -11.23 5.46 5.71
N GLY A 60 -11.63 4.88 4.57
CA GLY A 60 -10.72 4.51 3.48
C GLY A 60 -10.03 3.16 3.65
N GLY A 61 -10.50 2.31 4.56
CA GLY A 61 -10.05 0.92 4.69
C GLY A 61 -10.91 -0.08 3.92
N ARG A 62 -10.68 -1.37 4.16
CA ARG A 62 -11.36 -2.45 3.43
C ARG A 62 -12.24 -3.35 4.30
N ASN A 63 -12.27 -3.13 5.62
CA ASN A 63 -12.88 -4.03 6.62
C ASN A 63 -12.40 -5.50 6.51
N SER A 64 -11.21 -5.72 5.96
CA SER A 64 -10.65 -7.06 5.77
C SER A 64 -10.37 -7.73 7.12
N THR A 65 -10.44 -9.05 7.14
CA THR A 65 -10.01 -9.85 8.30
C THR A 65 -8.49 -9.74 8.47
N PRO A 66 -7.93 -10.07 9.65
CA PRO A 66 -6.48 -10.11 9.85
C PRO A 66 -5.75 -11.05 8.88
N GLU A 67 -6.40 -12.14 8.48
CA GLU A 67 -5.86 -13.12 7.52
C GLU A 67 -5.76 -12.52 6.12
N GLU A 68 -6.83 -11.87 5.65
CA GLU A 68 -6.87 -11.18 4.37
C GLU A 68 -5.91 -9.98 4.32
N ALA A 69 -5.82 -9.21 5.41
CA ALA A 69 -4.83 -8.14 5.54
C ALA A 69 -3.37 -8.64 5.43
N SER A 70 -3.11 -9.85 5.96
CA SER A 70 -1.80 -10.49 5.84
C SER A 70 -1.50 -10.93 4.41
N GLN A 71 -2.50 -11.41 3.67
CA GLN A 71 -2.36 -11.73 2.23
C GLN A 71 -2.09 -10.46 1.42
N ILE A 72 -2.88 -9.40 1.63
CA ILE A 72 -2.70 -8.10 0.97
C ILE A 72 -1.29 -7.55 1.21
N SER A 73 -0.80 -7.61 2.46
CA SER A 73 0.55 -7.14 2.81
C SER A 73 1.65 -7.95 2.10
N ARG A 74 1.49 -9.27 1.99
CA ARG A 74 2.43 -10.12 1.24
C ARG A 74 2.43 -9.78 -0.25
N THR A 75 1.25 -9.59 -0.83
CA THR A 75 1.09 -9.29 -2.24
C THR A 75 1.64 -7.91 -2.60
N LEU A 76 1.37 -6.88 -1.79
CA LEU A 76 1.95 -5.53 -1.99
C LEU A 76 3.49 -5.56 -2.00
N GLY A 77 4.11 -6.46 -1.23
CA GLY A 77 5.57 -6.65 -1.24
C GLY A 77 6.15 -7.20 -2.55
N LEU A 78 5.32 -7.62 -3.51
CA LEU A 78 5.73 -8.07 -4.84
C LEU A 78 5.77 -6.93 -5.89
N PHE A 79 5.24 -5.76 -5.54
CA PHE A 79 5.12 -4.61 -6.44
C PHE A 79 6.05 -3.48 -6.01
N GLU A 80 6.21 -2.49 -6.88
CA GLU A 80 6.98 -1.29 -6.53
C GLU A 80 6.30 -0.55 -5.37
N GLY A 81 7.06 -0.33 -4.30
CA GLY A 81 6.63 0.47 -3.14
C GLY A 81 7.25 1.86 -3.15
N ALA A 82 6.57 2.82 -2.53
CA ALA A 82 7.15 4.13 -2.23
C ALA A 82 7.74 4.17 -0.82
N ASP A 83 8.69 5.07 -0.58
CA ASP A 83 9.12 5.36 0.79
C ASP A 83 8.00 6.10 1.53
N LEU A 84 7.44 5.41 2.52
CA LEU A 84 6.35 5.90 3.36
C LEU A 84 6.82 6.30 4.75
N TYR A 85 8.12 6.37 5.04
CA TYR A 85 8.65 6.74 6.35
C TYR A 85 8.02 8.03 6.94
N PRO A 86 7.78 9.11 6.17
CA PRO A 86 7.09 10.32 6.68
C PRO A 86 5.61 10.09 7.04
N TYR A 87 4.96 9.12 6.41
CA TYR A 87 3.55 8.78 6.59
C TYR A 87 3.34 7.62 7.59
N GLY A 88 4.38 6.81 7.81
CA GLY A 88 4.33 5.59 8.62
C GLY A 88 3.99 5.85 10.09
N VAL A 89 4.39 7.00 10.64
CA VAL A 89 4.00 7.42 12.01
C VAL A 89 2.50 7.78 12.07
N GLY A 90 1.94 8.41 11.04
CA GLY A 90 0.51 8.69 10.97
C GLY A 90 -0.33 7.43 10.76
N LEU A 91 0.15 6.52 9.90
CA LEU A 91 -0.55 5.29 9.51
C LEU A 91 -0.48 4.17 10.57
N SER A 92 0.64 4.06 11.31
CA SER A 92 0.86 2.96 12.27
C SER A 92 0.45 3.27 13.71
N LEU A 93 0.29 4.55 14.06
CA LEU A 93 0.14 5.02 15.45
C LEU A 93 -1.17 5.77 15.72
N VAL A 94 -1.85 6.29 14.69
CA VAL A 94 -3.08 7.08 14.82
C VAL A 94 -4.12 6.68 13.77
N GLY A 95 -4.37 5.37 13.67
CA GLY A 95 -5.53 4.83 12.97
C GLY A 95 -6.73 4.62 13.89
N PRO A 96 -7.98 4.70 13.38
CA PRO A 96 -9.21 4.46 14.14
C PRO A 96 -9.26 3.09 14.84
#